data_AF-A0A438IGU9-F1
#
_entry.id   AF-A0A438IGU9-F1
#
_cell.length_a   1.000
_cell.length_b   1.000
_cell.length_c   1.000
_cell.angle_alpha   90.00
_cell.angle_beta   90.00
_cell.angle_gamma   90.00
#
_symmetry.space_group_name_H-M   'P 1'
#
loop_
_entity.id
_entity.type
_entity.pdbx_description
1 polymer ?
#
loop_
_entity_poly.entity_id
_entity_poly.type
_entity_poly.pdbx_seq_one_letter_code
_entity_poly.pdbx_strand_id
1 'polypeptide(L)'
;MKSPAPDHKHSLSICIDFRKLMHAPLPYGYFGNALHFSLLSRDREEIDNGRLGHVTGLVHEHVSSINEEECQSVIDWLESQKGEGGKFGAPFRMYGLSLLALAWTHGYSARVCRHVQGMQSPSTLACHVGNVEGEGLIMVLPSHEEGLARTVMVTLPEEQMAKLCKDQAILRLEPTVVACGRQ
;
A
#
# COMPACT_ATOMS: atom_id res chain seq x y z
N MET A 1 -21.46 -29.93 -2.75
CA MET A 1 -20.77 -28.69 -2.34
C MET A 1 -21.21 -27.57 -3.26
N LYS A 2 -21.91 -26.56 -2.75
CA LYS A 2 -22.25 -25.36 -3.52
C LYS A 2 -20.95 -24.59 -3.79
N SER A 3 -20.69 -24.25 -5.04
CA SER A 3 -19.67 -23.25 -5.39
C SER A 3 -19.96 -21.97 -4.58
N PRO A 4 -18.96 -21.32 -3.96
CA PRO A 4 -19.19 -20.03 -3.34
C PRO A 4 -19.67 -19.07 -4.42
N ALA A 5 -20.72 -18.31 -4.14
CA ALA A 5 -21.23 -17.29 -5.06
C ALA A 5 -20.07 -16.38 -5.48
N PRO A 6 -20.00 -15.92 -6.74
CA PRO A 6 -18.93 -15.03 -7.17
C PRO A 6 -18.94 -13.80 -6.25
N ASP A 7 -17.77 -13.44 -5.73
CA ASP A 7 -17.63 -12.23 -4.93
C ASP A 7 -17.83 -11.03 -5.85
N HIS A 8 -18.93 -10.30 -5.67
CA HIS A 8 -19.33 -9.19 -6.55
C HIS A 8 -18.58 -7.89 -6.24
N LYS A 9 -17.56 -7.94 -5.38
CA LYS A 9 -16.85 -6.77 -4.89
C LYS A 9 -15.40 -6.72 -5.37
N HIS A 10 -14.95 -5.51 -5.65
CA HIS A 10 -13.55 -5.17 -5.75
C HIS A 10 -13.07 -4.54 -4.45
N SER A 11 -11.97 -5.05 -3.94
CA SER A 11 -11.38 -4.59 -2.70
C SER A 11 -9.95 -4.09 -2.91
N LEU A 12 -9.59 -3.05 -2.18
CA LEU A 12 -8.27 -2.44 -2.14
C LEU A 12 -7.87 -2.28 -0.67
N SER A 13 -6.77 -2.93 -0.26
CA SER A 13 -6.19 -2.69 1.06
C SER A 13 -5.27 -1.47 0.98
N ILE A 14 -5.48 -0.51 1.86
CA ILE A 14 -4.72 0.73 1.89
C ILE A 14 -3.94 0.78 3.19
N CYS A 15 -2.65 1.06 3.07
CA CYS A 15 -1.76 1.23 4.21
C CYS A 15 -1.34 2.69 4.35
N ILE A 16 -1.53 3.24 5.54
CA ILE A 16 -1.17 4.62 5.87
C ILE A 16 -0.21 4.69 7.05
N ASP A 17 0.61 5.73 7.09
CA ASP A 17 1.40 6.10 8.25
C ASP A 17 0.56 6.97 9.18
N PHE A 18 0.16 6.44 10.33
CA PHE A 18 -0.70 7.16 11.27
C PHE A 18 0.06 7.99 12.30
N ARG A 19 1.40 8.08 12.24
CA ARG A 19 2.23 8.83 13.21
C ARG A 19 1.76 10.27 13.43
N LYS A 20 1.27 10.92 12.38
CA LYS A 20 0.79 12.31 12.41
C LYS A 20 -0.72 12.45 12.67
N LEU A 21 -1.45 11.33 12.65
CA LEU A 21 -2.91 11.33 12.89
C LEU A 21 -3.25 11.35 14.38
N MET A 22 -2.36 10.85 15.23
CA MET A 22 -2.56 10.84 16.69
C MET A 22 -2.55 12.27 17.26
N HIS A 23 -3.40 12.55 18.25
CA HIS A 23 -3.45 13.80 19.01
C HIS A 23 -2.09 14.15 19.63
N ALA A 24 -1.35 13.13 20.07
CA ALA A 24 0.07 13.24 20.38
C ALA A 24 0.89 12.53 19.29
N PRO A 25 1.33 13.24 18.23
CA PRO A 25 2.06 12.62 17.13
C PRO A 25 3.30 11.89 17.60
N LEU A 26 3.56 10.72 17.00
CA LEU A 26 4.78 9.98 17.29
C LEU A 26 6.01 10.79 16.86
N PRO A 27 7.10 10.76 17.65
CA PRO A 27 8.28 11.56 17.36
C PRO A 27 8.92 11.13 16.04
N TYR A 28 9.59 12.07 15.38
CA TYR A 28 10.36 11.81 14.15
C TYR A 28 11.41 10.68 14.34
N GLY A 29 11.93 10.49 15.56
CA GLY A 29 12.85 9.39 15.86
C GLY A 29 12.20 8.01 16.02
N TYR A 30 10.87 7.88 15.92
CA TYR A 30 10.18 6.61 16.18
C TYR A 30 10.41 5.59 15.05
N PHE A 31 11.21 4.58 15.36
CA PHE A 31 11.62 3.52 14.44
C PHE A 31 10.75 2.24 14.53
N GLY A 32 9.72 2.24 15.38
CA GLY A 32 8.74 1.14 15.43
C GLY A 32 7.74 1.17 14.28
N ASN A 33 6.87 0.16 14.20
CA ASN A 33 5.78 0.14 13.22
C ASN A 33 4.65 1.07 13.68
N ALA A 34 4.22 1.96 12.79
CA ALA A 34 3.04 2.81 12.98
C ALA A 34 2.29 2.90 11.64
N LEU A 35 1.95 1.73 11.13
CA LEU A 35 1.21 1.54 9.89
C LEU A 35 -0.19 1.04 10.23
N HIS A 36 -1.21 1.66 9.65
CA HIS A 36 -2.60 1.24 9.75
C HIS A 36 -3.05 0.69 8.40
N PHE A 37 -3.72 -0.46 8.42
CA PHE A 37 -4.28 -1.09 7.23
C PHE A 37 -5.79 -1.00 7.29
N SER A 38 -6.39 -0.48 6.22
CA SER A 38 -7.83 -0.43 6.03
C SER A 38 -8.22 -1.10 4.71
N LEU A 39 -9.48 -1.48 4.57
CA LEU A 39 -10.01 -2.17 3.39
C LEU A 39 -11.13 -1.35 2.76
N LEU A 40 -10.89 -0.80 1.58
CA LEU A 40 -11.94 -0.22 0.74
C LEU A 40 -12.55 -1.35 -0.08
N SER A 41 -13.84 -1.63 0.09
CA SER A 41 -14.57 -2.64 -0.70
C SER A 41 -15.78 -2.02 -1.38
N ARG A 42 -15.89 -2.18 -2.69
CA ARG A 42 -16.95 -1.60 -3.53
C ARG A 42 -17.47 -2.61 -4.52
N ASP A 43 -18.67 -2.38 -5.04
CA ASP A 43 -19.26 -3.29 -6.01
C ASP A 43 -18.49 -3.21 -7.33
N ARG A 44 -18.29 -4.37 -7.96
CA ARG A 44 -17.51 -4.47 -9.20
C ARG A 44 -18.05 -3.56 -10.28
N GLU A 45 -19.37 -3.50 -10.45
CA GLU A 45 -20.01 -2.66 -11.46
C GLU A 45 -19.77 -1.16 -11.22
N GLU A 46 -19.64 -0.72 -9.96
CA GLU A 46 -19.33 0.66 -9.62
C GLU A 46 -17.90 1.03 -10.03
N ILE A 47 -16.95 0.11 -9.82
CA ILE A 47 -15.54 0.32 -10.17
C ILE A 47 -15.33 0.20 -11.69
N ASP A 48 -15.88 -0.85 -12.32
CA ASP A 48 -15.66 -1.15 -13.74
C ASP A 48 -16.30 -0.09 -14.67
N ASN A 49 -17.45 0.48 -14.27
CA ASN A 49 -18.13 1.54 -15.03
C ASN A 49 -17.72 2.96 -14.57
N GLY A 50 -16.99 3.06 -13.46
CA GLY A 50 -16.55 4.32 -12.89
C GLY A 50 -15.48 5.00 -13.74
N ARG A 51 -15.56 6.33 -13.88
CA ARG A 51 -14.43 7.10 -14.42
C ARG A 51 -13.29 7.13 -13.40
N LEU A 52 -12.05 7.30 -13.84
CA LEU A 52 -10.88 7.41 -12.95
C LEU A 52 -11.12 8.39 -11.79
N GLY A 53 -11.70 9.57 -12.08
CA GLY A 53 -12.03 10.58 -11.07
C GLY A 53 -12.96 10.08 -9.96
N HIS A 54 -13.94 9.23 -10.30
CA HIS A 54 -14.84 8.60 -9.33
C HIS A 54 -14.08 7.65 -8.42
N VAL A 55 -13.30 6.73 -9.02
CA VAL A 55 -12.50 5.75 -8.26
C VAL A 55 -11.47 6.44 -7.37
N THR A 56 -10.81 7.49 -7.85
CA THR A 56 -9.89 8.29 -7.03
C THR A 56 -10.62 9.03 -5.91
N GLY A 57 -11.86 9.46 -6.13
CA GLY A 57 -12.71 10.06 -5.10
C GLY A 57 -13.02 9.07 -3.98
N LEU A 58 -13.42 7.84 -4.33
CA LEU A 58 -13.66 6.77 -3.36
C LEU A 58 -12.42 6.45 -2.51
N VAL A 59 -11.24 6.38 -3.13
CA VAL A 59 -9.97 6.17 -2.41
C VAL A 59 -9.65 7.36 -1.51
N HIS A 60 -9.84 8.60 -2.00
CA HIS A 60 -9.58 9.81 -1.24
C HIS A 60 -10.48 9.92 -0.01
N GLU A 61 -11.79 9.75 -0.19
CA GLU A 61 -12.78 9.76 0.88
C GLU A 61 -12.45 8.71 1.95
N HIS A 62 -12.12 7.48 1.52
CA HIS A 62 -11.75 6.40 2.42
C HIS A 62 -10.49 6.73 3.23
N VAL A 63 -9.44 7.25 2.60
CA VAL A 63 -8.20 7.63 3.31
C VAL A 63 -8.44 8.81 4.24
N SER A 64 -9.24 9.79 3.82
CA SER A 64 -9.57 10.98 4.61
C SER A 64 -10.52 10.71 5.78
N SER A 65 -11.29 9.63 5.75
CA SER A 65 -12.14 9.24 6.88
C SER A 65 -11.38 8.57 8.01
N ILE A 66 -10.15 8.09 7.76
CA ILE A 66 -9.34 7.43 8.79
C ILE A 66 -8.87 8.48 9.80
N ASN A 67 -9.26 8.27 11.06
CA ASN A 67 -8.95 9.15 12.17
C ASN A 67 -8.23 8.40 13.31
N GLU A 68 -7.89 9.14 14.37
CA GLU A 68 -7.22 8.58 15.54
C GLU A 68 -8.08 7.52 16.22
N GLU A 69 -9.40 7.72 16.30
CA GLU A 69 -10.31 6.79 16.95
C GLU A 69 -10.33 5.42 16.25
N GLU A 70 -10.30 5.39 14.92
CA GLU A 70 -10.17 4.16 14.14
C GLU A 70 -8.83 3.48 14.43
N CYS A 71 -7.72 4.23 14.41
CA CYS A 71 -6.39 3.68 14.70
C CYS A 71 -6.32 3.10 16.12
N GLN A 72 -6.85 3.83 17.11
CA GLN A 72 -6.91 3.39 18.49
C GLN A 72 -7.78 2.15 18.65
N SER A 73 -8.92 2.06 17.96
CA SER A 73 -9.78 0.89 17.99
C SER A 73 -9.07 -0.37 17.48
N VAL A 74 -8.23 -0.25 16.44
CA VAL A 74 -7.43 -1.38 15.94
C VAL A 74 -6.31 -1.76 16.93
N ILE A 75 -5.69 -0.78 17.58
CA ILE A 75 -4.70 -1.03 18.65
C ILE A 75 -5.36 -1.79 19.81
N ASP A 76 -6.51 -1.31 20.28
CA ASP A 76 -7.25 -1.94 21.38
C ASP A 76 -7.71 -3.34 21.01
N TRP A 77 -8.19 -3.54 19.78
CA TRP A 77 -8.52 -4.86 19.25
C TRP A 77 -7.29 -5.76 19.25
N LEU A 78 -6.16 -5.30 18.74
CA LEU A 78 -4.91 -6.09 18.71
C LEU A 78 -4.47 -6.49 20.12
N GLU A 79 -4.48 -5.54 21.05
CA GLU A 79 -4.20 -5.76 22.47
C GLU A 79 -5.14 -6.80 23.09
N SER A 80 -6.42 -6.80 22.72
CA SER A 80 -7.39 -7.81 23.18
C SER A 80 -7.11 -9.23 22.66
N GLN A 81 -6.30 -9.38 21.60
CA GLN A 81 -5.91 -10.69 21.06
C GLN A 81 -4.78 -11.35 21.87
N LYS A 82 -4.25 -10.69 22.91
CA LYS A 82 -3.24 -11.28 23.79
C LYS A 82 -3.84 -12.46 24.56
N GLY A 83 -3.19 -13.61 24.44
CA GLY A 83 -3.56 -14.82 25.19
C GLY A 83 -3.03 -14.81 26.63
N GLU A 84 -3.16 -15.95 27.32
CA GLU A 84 -2.62 -16.13 28.67
C GLU A 84 -1.13 -15.75 28.73
N GLY A 85 -0.79 -14.89 29.70
CA GLY A 85 0.57 -14.35 29.85
C GLY A 85 0.88 -13.10 29.02
N GLY A 86 -0.12 -12.47 28.40
CA GLY A 86 0.03 -11.16 27.72
C GLY A 86 0.79 -11.23 26.40
N LYS A 87 0.87 -12.43 25.79
CA LYS A 87 1.60 -12.66 24.54
C LYS A 87 0.64 -12.65 23.36
N PHE A 88 1.07 -12.01 22.27
CA PHE A 88 0.40 -12.13 20.99
C PHE A 88 0.57 -13.53 20.42
N GLY A 89 -0.42 -13.98 19.64
CA GLY A 89 -0.35 -15.23 18.88
C GLY A 89 0.70 -15.18 17.76
N ALA A 90 0.67 -16.19 16.89
CA ALA A 90 1.52 -16.21 15.71
C ALA A 90 1.28 -14.98 14.82
N PRO A 91 2.30 -14.46 14.13
CA PRO A 91 2.13 -13.41 13.14
C PRO A 91 1.06 -13.83 12.12
N PHE A 92 0.14 -12.91 11.84
CA PHE A 92 -0.91 -13.10 10.86
C PHE A 92 -0.86 -11.96 9.85
N ARG A 93 -1.49 -12.19 8.71
CA ARG A 93 -1.55 -11.19 7.65
C ARG A 93 -2.62 -10.13 8.00
N MET A 94 -2.19 -8.89 8.19
CA MET A 94 -3.09 -7.77 8.53
C MET A 94 -3.83 -7.15 7.33
N TYR A 95 -3.45 -7.52 6.10
CA TYR A 95 -4.08 -7.08 4.86
C TYR A 95 -4.66 -8.28 4.11
N GLY A 96 -5.85 -8.11 3.52
CA GLY A 96 -6.55 -9.18 2.81
C GLY A 96 -5.88 -9.56 1.47
N LEU A 97 -6.48 -10.55 0.79
CA LEU A 97 -6.06 -11.09 -0.52
C LEU A 97 -6.19 -10.10 -1.70
N SER A 98 -6.31 -8.81 -1.41
CA SER A 98 -6.60 -7.72 -2.33
C SER A 98 -5.36 -6.87 -2.59
N LEU A 99 -5.36 -6.13 -3.70
CA LEU A 99 -4.33 -5.13 -4.03
C LEU A 99 -3.98 -4.30 -2.78
N LEU A 100 -2.73 -4.40 -2.34
CA LEU A 100 -2.22 -3.54 -1.26
C LEU A 100 -1.60 -2.30 -1.88
N ALA A 101 -2.07 -1.10 -1.50
CA ALA A 101 -1.48 0.17 -1.87
C ALA A 101 -0.65 0.74 -0.70
N LEU A 102 0.66 0.88 -0.91
CA LEU A 102 1.59 1.50 0.03
C LEU A 102 2.13 2.80 -0.55
N ALA A 103 1.89 3.93 0.11
CA ALA A 103 2.43 5.22 -0.33
C ALA A 103 3.53 5.70 0.64
N TRP A 104 4.80 5.60 0.23
CA TRP A 104 5.92 6.15 1.00
C TRP A 104 6.27 7.56 0.53
N THR A 105 5.36 8.52 0.69
CA THR A 105 5.56 9.88 0.17
C THR A 105 6.30 10.81 1.12
N HIS A 106 6.54 10.37 2.36
CA HIS A 106 7.29 11.15 3.34
C HIS A 106 8.79 10.96 3.11
N GLY A 107 9.49 12.07 2.86
CA GLY A 107 10.88 12.17 2.36
C GLY A 107 11.99 11.64 3.27
N TYR A 108 11.74 10.57 4.03
CA TYR A 108 12.74 9.85 4.80
C TYR A 108 13.81 9.23 3.91
N SER A 109 13.46 8.46 2.88
CA SER A 109 14.50 7.71 2.14
C SER A 109 15.46 8.61 1.36
N ALA A 110 14.94 9.55 0.56
CA ALA A 110 15.77 10.41 -0.30
C ALA A 110 16.57 11.48 0.46
N ARG A 111 16.13 11.91 1.66
CA ARG A 111 16.91 12.86 2.49
C ARG A 111 17.87 12.16 3.44
N VAL A 112 17.49 11.01 4.01
CA VAL A 112 18.36 10.23 4.91
C VAL A 112 19.56 9.67 4.12
N CYS A 113 19.39 9.16 2.91
CA CYS A 113 20.52 8.72 2.09
C CYS A 113 21.51 9.85 1.77
N ARG A 114 21.03 11.08 1.55
CA ARG A 114 21.89 12.26 1.34
C ARG A 114 22.72 12.61 2.58
N HIS A 115 22.17 12.40 3.77
CA HIS A 115 22.77 12.87 5.02
C HIS A 115 23.80 11.91 5.61
N VAL A 116 23.68 10.61 5.32
CA VAL A 116 24.45 9.61 6.07
C VAL A 116 25.91 9.51 5.63
N GLN A 117 26.31 9.89 4.40
CA GLN A 117 27.72 9.72 3.95
C GLN A 117 28.26 10.71 2.89
N GLY A 118 27.58 11.84 2.60
CA GLY A 118 27.99 12.68 1.46
C GLY A 118 27.88 11.97 0.09
N MET A 119 27.16 10.85 0.06
CA MET A 119 26.87 10.09 -1.15
C MET A 119 25.82 10.81 -1.98
N GLN A 120 25.97 10.73 -3.29
CA GLN A 120 24.91 11.14 -4.22
C GLN A 120 23.65 10.30 -3.97
N SER A 121 22.49 10.89 -4.21
CA SER A 121 21.20 10.20 -4.08
C SER A 121 21.20 8.93 -4.94
N PRO A 122 20.68 7.80 -4.44
CA PRO A 122 20.58 6.58 -5.25
C PRO A 122 19.66 6.85 -6.44
N SER A 123 20.11 6.50 -7.65
CA SER A 123 19.35 6.70 -8.89
C SER A 123 18.04 5.92 -8.92
N THR A 124 17.92 4.86 -8.10
CA THR A 124 16.71 4.04 -7.99
C THR A 124 16.60 3.45 -6.59
N LEU A 125 15.38 3.42 -6.05
CA LEU A 125 15.01 2.70 -4.84
C LEU A 125 14.03 1.58 -5.23
N ALA A 126 14.37 0.34 -4.90
CA ALA A 126 13.49 -0.81 -5.07
C ALA A 126 13.32 -1.53 -3.73
N CYS A 127 12.12 -2.01 -3.44
CA CYS A 127 11.84 -2.84 -2.27
C CYS A 127 11.24 -4.17 -2.72
N HIS A 128 11.77 -5.27 -2.20
CA HIS A 128 11.17 -6.58 -2.37
C HIS A 128 10.30 -6.89 -1.16
N VAL A 129 9.00 -7.11 -1.40
CA VAL A 129 8.07 -7.59 -0.37
C VAL A 129 7.95 -9.09 -0.53
N GLY A 130 8.40 -9.85 0.47
CA GLY A 130 8.26 -11.31 0.50
C GLY A 130 6.81 -11.73 0.76
N ASN A 131 6.50 -13.02 0.53
CA ASN A 131 5.20 -13.64 0.82
C ASN A 131 3.98 -13.02 0.08
N VAL A 132 4.19 -12.50 -1.14
CA VAL A 132 3.13 -11.95 -2.01
C VAL A 132 2.72 -12.91 -3.13
N GLU A 133 3.13 -14.18 -3.06
CA GLU A 133 2.87 -15.17 -4.11
C GLU A 133 1.36 -15.35 -4.35
N GLY A 134 0.93 -15.13 -5.59
CA GLY A 134 -0.47 -15.27 -6.03
C GLY A 134 -1.32 -14.01 -5.90
N GLU A 135 -0.80 -12.91 -5.35
CA GLU A 135 -1.59 -11.73 -5.02
C GLU A 135 -1.05 -10.44 -5.63
N GLY A 136 -1.94 -9.46 -5.78
CA GLY A 136 -1.59 -8.13 -6.29
C GLY A 136 -1.01 -7.23 -5.20
N LEU A 137 0.13 -6.60 -5.49
CA LEU A 137 0.73 -5.56 -4.64
C LEU A 137 1.06 -4.33 -5.50
N ILE A 138 0.76 -3.14 -4.97
CA ILE A 138 1.14 -1.85 -5.55
C ILE A 138 1.89 -1.04 -4.48
N MET A 139 3.14 -0.70 -4.77
CA MET A 139 3.92 0.23 -3.94
C MET A 139 4.20 1.51 -4.71
N VAL A 140 3.85 2.63 -4.12
CA VAL A 140 4.13 3.98 -4.61
C VAL A 140 5.27 4.57 -3.78
N LEU A 141 6.42 4.72 -4.43
CA LEU A 141 7.66 5.23 -3.86
C LEU A 141 8.00 6.61 -4.45
N PRO A 142 8.79 7.44 -3.75
CA PRO A 142 9.30 8.66 -4.33
C PRO A 142 10.28 8.29 -5.46
N SER A 143 10.24 9.03 -6.57
CA SER A 143 11.25 8.90 -7.62
C SER A 143 12.54 9.61 -7.20
N HIS A 144 13.66 9.22 -7.81
CA HIS A 144 14.89 10.01 -7.78
C HIS A 144 14.70 11.36 -8.49
N GLU A 145 13.83 11.40 -9.51
CA GLU A 145 13.38 12.64 -10.13
C GLU A 145 12.57 13.43 -9.09
N GLU A 146 13.03 14.65 -8.77
CA GLU A 146 12.37 15.49 -7.77
C GLU A 146 10.96 15.93 -8.22
N GLY A 147 10.17 16.44 -7.27
CA GLY A 147 8.82 16.97 -7.55
C GLY A 147 7.72 15.90 -7.50
N LEU A 148 6.92 15.81 -8.57
CA LEU A 148 5.73 14.95 -8.62
C LEU A 148 6.01 13.54 -9.15
N ALA A 149 7.23 13.25 -9.62
CA ALA A 149 7.58 11.94 -10.14
C ALA A 149 7.50 10.85 -9.06
N ARG A 150 6.96 9.69 -9.42
CA ARG A 150 6.77 8.54 -8.52
C ARG A 150 7.26 7.27 -9.18
N THR A 151 7.87 6.39 -8.39
CA THR A 151 8.18 5.02 -8.79
C THR A 151 7.03 4.13 -8.32
N VAL A 152 6.37 3.45 -9.24
CA VAL A 152 5.29 2.50 -8.91
C VAL A 152 5.80 1.08 -9.16
N MET A 153 5.92 0.29 -8.09
CA MET A 153 6.25 -1.13 -8.20
C MET A 153 4.95 -1.93 -8.13
N VAL A 154 4.78 -2.85 -9.06
CA VAL A 154 3.59 -3.69 -9.16
C VAL A 154 4.02 -5.15 -9.18
N THR A 155 3.45 -5.96 -8.29
CA THR A 155 3.58 -7.42 -8.33
C THR A 155 2.22 -8.00 -8.63
N LEU A 156 2.12 -8.75 -9.72
CA LEU A 156 0.88 -9.40 -10.17
C LEU A 156 1.22 -10.78 -10.76
N PRO A 157 0.25 -11.70 -10.83
CA PRO A 157 0.38 -12.90 -11.65
C PRO A 157 0.75 -12.55 -13.09
N GLU A 158 1.54 -13.41 -13.74
CA GLU A 158 2.13 -13.16 -15.06
C GLU A 158 1.09 -12.74 -16.11
N GLU A 159 -0.07 -13.39 -16.13
CA GLU A 159 -1.15 -13.06 -17.07
C GLU A 159 -1.70 -11.64 -16.86
N GLN A 160 -1.85 -11.22 -15.60
CA GLN A 160 -2.36 -9.88 -15.26
C GLN A 160 -1.28 -8.82 -15.49
N MET A 161 -0.02 -9.13 -15.21
CA MET A 161 1.11 -8.26 -15.53
C MET A 161 1.21 -8.00 -17.03
N ALA A 162 1.04 -9.04 -17.85
CA ALA A 162 1.03 -8.92 -19.32
C ALA A 162 -0.11 -8.03 -19.84
N LYS A 163 -1.27 -8.01 -19.17
CA LYS A 163 -2.37 -7.09 -19.48
C LYS A 163 -2.03 -5.65 -19.10
N LEU A 164 -1.51 -5.45 -17.88
CA LEU A 164 -1.11 -4.13 -17.38
C LEU A 164 -0.07 -3.46 -18.30
N CYS A 165 0.96 -4.19 -18.72
CA CYS A 165 2.01 -3.68 -19.60
C CYS A 165 1.51 -3.23 -20.99
N LYS A 166 0.32 -3.65 -21.40
CA LYS A 166 -0.30 -3.30 -22.69
C LYS A 166 -1.42 -2.27 -22.54
N ASP A 167 -1.76 -1.89 -21.32
CA ASP A 167 -2.85 -0.98 -21.02
C ASP A 167 -2.56 0.43 -21.56
N GLN A 168 -3.48 0.96 -22.35
CA GLN A 168 -3.29 2.24 -23.02
C GLN A 168 -3.35 3.43 -22.07
N ALA A 169 -4.11 3.35 -20.97
CA ALA A 169 -4.15 4.42 -19.98
C ALA A 169 -2.80 4.53 -19.25
N ILE A 170 -2.15 3.38 -18.97
CA ILE A 170 -0.81 3.35 -18.38
C ILE A 170 0.25 3.82 -19.38
N LEU A 171 0.24 3.32 -20.62
CA LEU A 171 1.25 3.68 -21.63
C LEU A 171 1.22 5.17 -22.00
N ARG A 172 0.05 5.83 -21.92
CA ARG A 172 -0.08 7.29 -22.11
C ARG A 172 0.64 8.12 -21.05
N LEU A 173 1.01 7.53 -19.92
CA LEU A 173 1.84 8.19 -18.91
C LEU A 173 3.33 8.09 -19.24
N GLU A 174 3.69 7.45 -20.35
CA GLU A 174 5.07 7.24 -20.82
C GLU A 174 5.99 6.68 -19.72
N PRO A 175 5.59 5.58 -19.02
CA PRO A 175 6.37 5.09 -17.89
C PRO A 175 7.68 4.43 -18.35
N THR A 176 8.76 4.68 -17.60
CA THR A 176 9.98 3.87 -17.69
C THR A 176 9.74 2.52 -17.00
N VAL A 177 9.55 1.46 -17.77
CA VAL A 177 9.26 0.12 -17.24
C VAL A 177 10.56 -0.64 -16.96
N VAL A 178 10.74 -1.11 -15.73
CA VAL A 178 11.82 -2.02 -15.32
C VAL A 178 11.19 -3.33 -14.87
N ALA A 179 11.43 -4.42 -15.60
CA ALA A 179 10.92 -5.74 -15.23
C ALA A 179 11.94 -6.48 -14.35
N CYS A 180 11.51 -6.95 -13.18
CA CYS A 180 12.29 -7.80 -12.28
C CYS A 180 11.51 -9.09 -12.01
N GLY A 181 12.08 -10.25 -12.34
CA GLY A 181 11.51 -11.57 -12.09
C GLY A 181 12.57 -12.56 -11.64
N ARG A 182 12.18 -13.62 -10.92
CA ARG A 182 13.05 -14.78 -10.71
C ARG A 182 13.18 -15.51 -12.06
N GLN A 183 14.41 -15.73 -12.50
CA GLN A 183 14.70 -16.69 -13.57
C GLN A 183 14.54 -18.12 -13.05
#